data_AF-A0A0C3QJ13-F1
#
_entry.id   AF-A0A0C3QJ13-F1
#
_cell.length_a   1.000
_cell.length_b   1.000
_cell.length_c   1.000
_cell.angle_alpha   90.00
_cell.angle_beta   90.00
_cell.angle_gamma   90.00
#
_symmetry.space_group_name_H-M   'P 1'
#
loop_
_entity.id
_entity.type
_entity.pdbx_description
1 polymer ?
#
loop_
_entity_poly.entity_id
_entity_poly.type
_entity_poly.pdbx_seq_one_letter_code
_entity_poly.pdbx_strand_id
1 'polypeptide(L)'
;MFISSLTLAFSLSLASAAKAATAGPWQQCGGMTYKGPIECDPGYVCTYINPYYSQCLPSTTTTKGTTTTDAGTTTDCIALGWCPSSSTTTSSKSTTTTTSLSTSKPTTTTTPTTTPSSSTSTKTATQTCPYAIPRATGTPIGAITEGTAVYGFYLQRDASTNEVILIPDPYAPEISYSGSIYRMEYVGTTGNCVSRVYLNIYQSAPSTLSYKQLKWSPNIGMTFSWNADPSQVLQTVATNNGFTMNWGAHDWFLSCLQGGKWKVYLQTGTDVPAGVTCVSTQLKLGLVVAE
;
A
#
# COMPACT_ATOMS: atom_id res chain seq x y z
N MET A 1 -25.66 61.24 -30.67
CA MET A 1 -24.54 60.27 -30.74
C MET A 1 -24.60 59.44 -29.48
N PHE A 2 -24.57 58.11 -29.59
CA PHE A 2 -24.47 57.20 -28.43
C PHE A 2 -23.18 56.41 -28.56
N ILE A 3 -22.38 56.36 -27.50
CA ILE A 3 -21.27 55.42 -27.35
C ILE A 3 -21.33 54.92 -25.91
N SER A 4 -21.73 53.66 -25.73
CA SER A 4 -21.75 52.99 -24.43
C SER A 4 -20.50 52.14 -24.31
N SER A 5 -19.65 52.45 -23.33
CA SER A 5 -18.35 51.78 -23.13
C SER A 5 -18.41 50.83 -21.95
N LEU A 6 -18.96 49.63 -22.17
CA LEU A 6 -19.00 48.56 -21.16
C LEU A 6 -17.68 47.76 -21.18
N THR A 7 -16.76 48.07 -20.28
CA THR A 7 -15.47 47.37 -20.16
C THR A 7 -15.62 46.01 -19.48
N LEU A 8 -15.42 44.91 -20.23
CA LEU A 8 -15.31 43.57 -19.66
C LEU A 8 -13.99 43.43 -18.90
N ALA A 9 -14.06 43.10 -17.61
CA ALA A 9 -12.90 42.67 -16.82
C ALA A 9 -12.65 41.17 -17.02
N PHE A 10 -11.64 40.81 -17.83
CA PHE A 10 -11.30 39.41 -18.09
C PHE A 10 -10.24 38.91 -17.10
N SER A 11 -10.70 38.34 -15.98
CA SER A 11 -9.84 37.85 -14.89
C SER A 11 -9.03 36.62 -15.31
N LEU A 12 -7.79 36.83 -15.77
CA LEU A 12 -6.91 35.76 -16.24
C LEU A 12 -6.31 34.98 -15.06
N SER A 13 -6.90 33.82 -14.75
CA SER A 13 -6.40 32.92 -13.70
C SER A 13 -5.09 32.25 -14.13
N LEU A 14 -3.99 32.55 -13.44
CA LEU A 14 -2.69 31.92 -13.68
C LEU A 14 -2.63 30.55 -12.99
N ALA A 15 -3.01 29.50 -13.73
CA ALA A 15 -2.89 28.13 -13.28
C ALA A 15 -1.41 27.69 -13.26
N SER A 16 -0.76 27.81 -12.09
CA SER A 16 0.62 27.37 -11.86
C SER A 16 0.75 25.84 -11.96
N ALA A 17 0.95 25.35 -13.18
CA ALA A 17 1.24 23.95 -13.45
C ALA A 17 2.61 23.56 -12.89
N ALA A 18 2.63 23.08 -11.64
CA ALA A 18 3.80 22.50 -11.02
C ALA A 18 4.21 21.22 -11.78
N LYS A 19 5.14 21.35 -12.73
CA LYS A 19 5.88 20.20 -13.25
C LYS A 19 6.53 19.48 -12.06
N ALA A 20 6.51 18.14 -12.09
CA ALA A 20 7.51 17.38 -11.37
C ALA A 20 8.89 17.81 -11.89
N ALA A 21 9.60 18.61 -11.11
CA ALA A 21 10.96 18.98 -11.42
C ALA A 21 11.87 17.81 -11.02
N THR A 22 12.83 17.50 -11.89
CA THR A 22 13.88 16.50 -11.66
C THR A 22 15.14 17.16 -11.13
N ALA A 23 15.92 16.41 -10.35
CA ALA A 23 17.24 16.80 -9.88
C ALA A 23 18.25 16.54 -11.00
N GLY A 24 18.94 17.60 -11.44
CA GLY A 24 19.94 17.48 -12.50
C GLY A 24 21.19 16.68 -12.07
N PRO A 25 22.14 16.49 -13.00
CA PRO A 25 23.42 15.86 -12.72
C PRO A 25 24.09 16.44 -11.45
N TRP A 26 24.50 15.55 -10.54
CA TRP A 26 25.20 15.89 -9.29
C TRP A 26 24.41 16.80 -8.33
N GLN A 27 23.12 17.05 -8.58
CA GLN A 27 22.26 17.81 -7.66
C GLN A 27 21.81 16.95 -6.47
N GLN A 28 21.36 17.63 -5.42
CA GLN A 28 20.68 16.96 -4.30
C GLN A 28 19.34 16.38 -4.77
N CYS A 29 19.04 15.16 -4.32
CA CYS A 29 17.80 14.43 -4.62
C CYS A 29 17.16 13.80 -3.38
N GLY A 30 17.73 14.04 -2.19
CA GLY A 30 17.25 13.48 -0.94
C GLY A 30 17.98 14.04 0.27
N GLY A 31 17.45 13.74 1.45
CA GLY A 31 17.89 14.27 2.74
C GLY A 31 16.72 14.67 3.62
N MET A 32 16.84 14.47 4.93
CA MET A 32 15.77 14.62 5.93
C MET A 32 15.03 15.97 5.87
N THR A 33 15.76 17.06 5.64
CA THR A 33 15.22 18.43 5.55
C THR A 33 14.92 18.87 4.11
N TYR A 34 15.32 18.10 3.09
CA TYR A 34 15.20 18.47 1.69
C TYR A 34 13.73 18.52 1.24
N LYS A 35 13.40 19.51 0.40
CA LYS A 35 12.05 19.76 -0.15
C LYS A 35 12.05 20.00 -1.67
N GLY A 36 13.17 19.71 -2.34
CA GLY A 36 13.31 19.82 -3.79
C GLY A 36 13.03 18.51 -4.53
N PRO A 37 13.38 18.44 -5.82
CA PRO A 37 13.27 17.26 -6.68
C PRO A 37 13.86 15.97 -6.09
N ILE A 38 13.05 14.91 -5.95
CA ILE A 38 13.52 13.59 -5.46
C ILE A 38 13.84 12.58 -6.57
N GLU A 39 13.36 12.83 -7.80
CA GLU A 39 13.66 12.01 -8.98
C GLU A 39 14.80 12.69 -9.76
N CYS A 40 15.82 11.92 -10.17
CA CYS A 40 16.94 12.44 -10.96
C CYS A 40 16.63 12.51 -12.45
N ASP A 41 17.37 13.34 -13.18
CA ASP A 41 17.34 13.34 -14.66
C ASP A 41 17.67 11.96 -15.26
N PRO A 42 17.09 11.59 -16.41
CA PRO A 42 17.33 10.29 -17.05
C PRO A 42 18.81 9.96 -17.25
N GLY A 43 19.22 8.78 -16.80
CA GLY A 43 20.62 8.35 -16.78
C GLY A 43 21.34 8.58 -15.44
N TYR A 44 20.71 9.24 -14.48
CA TYR A 44 21.22 9.43 -13.12
C TYR A 44 20.34 8.71 -12.08
N VAL A 45 20.96 8.28 -10.99
CA VAL A 45 20.30 7.59 -9.86
C VAL A 45 20.55 8.36 -8.58
N CYS A 46 19.49 8.55 -7.78
CA CYS A 46 19.61 9.21 -6.48
C CYS A 46 20.34 8.28 -5.50
N THR A 47 21.60 8.61 -5.22
CA THR A 47 22.49 7.82 -4.36
C THR A 47 22.56 8.45 -2.99
N TYR A 48 22.27 7.68 -1.95
CA TYR A 48 22.41 8.10 -0.56
C TYR A 48 23.87 8.37 -0.20
N ILE A 49 24.15 9.46 0.51
CA ILE A 49 25.48 9.78 1.03
C ILE A 49 25.45 9.95 2.55
N ASN A 50 24.47 10.69 3.10
CA ASN A 50 24.24 10.84 4.54
C ASN A 50 22.76 11.22 4.82
N PRO A 51 22.28 11.22 6.08
CA PRO A 51 20.87 11.47 6.39
C PRO A 51 20.32 12.81 5.87
N TYR A 52 21.18 13.80 5.67
CA TYR A 52 20.82 15.14 5.20
C TYR A 52 21.06 15.35 3.70
N TYR A 53 21.67 14.38 3.00
CA TYR A 53 22.10 14.54 1.60
C TYR A 53 22.18 13.22 0.81
N SER A 54 21.40 13.15 -0.28
CA SER A 54 21.53 12.18 -1.37
C SER A 54 21.78 12.93 -2.69
N GLN A 55 22.58 12.37 -3.59
CA GLN A 55 23.04 13.02 -4.82
C GLN A 55 22.71 12.23 -6.10
N CYS A 56 22.35 12.91 -7.18
CA CYS A 56 22.18 12.29 -8.50
C CYS A 56 23.53 11.91 -9.12
N LEU A 57 23.89 10.63 -9.07
CA LEU A 57 25.12 10.09 -9.66
C LEU A 57 24.82 9.37 -10.99
N PRO A 58 25.76 9.32 -11.95
CA PRO A 58 25.56 8.60 -13.22
C PRO A 58 25.26 7.12 -12.98
N SER A 59 24.22 6.60 -13.64
CA SER A 59 23.91 5.16 -13.59
C SER A 59 25.00 4.37 -14.33
N THR A 60 25.67 3.46 -13.64
CA THR A 60 26.69 2.56 -14.23
C THR A 60 26.10 1.44 -15.09
N THR A 61 24.78 1.44 -15.31
CA THR A 61 24.08 0.55 -16.23
C THR A 61 24.39 0.89 -17.69
N THR A 62 25.34 0.17 -18.29
CA THR A 62 25.75 0.28 -19.70
C THR A 62 24.54 0.39 -20.64
N THR A 63 24.43 1.52 -21.34
CA THR A 63 23.37 1.78 -22.32
C THR A 63 23.46 0.81 -23.50
N LYS A 64 22.57 -0.19 -23.55
CA LYS A 64 22.24 -0.85 -24.82
C LYS A 64 21.10 -0.07 -25.48
N GLY A 65 21.42 0.69 -26.52
CA GLY A 65 20.40 1.40 -27.31
C GLY A 65 19.45 0.42 -27.99
N THR A 66 18.13 0.63 -27.81
CA THR A 66 17.10 -0.07 -28.58
C THR A 66 16.90 0.66 -29.90
N THR A 67 17.54 0.18 -30.96
CA THR A 67 17.31 0.67 -32.33
C THR A 67 15.88 0.34 -32.76
N THR A 68 15.15 1.33 -33.25
CA THR A 68 13.81 1.17 -33.83
C THR A 68 13.89 0.45 -35.18
N THR A 69 13.22 -0.70 -35.30
CA THR A 69 12.83 -1.30 -36.59
C THR A 69 11.40 -1.82 -36.46
N ASP A 70 10.58 -1.57 -37.47
CA ASP A 70 9.15 -1.89 -37.54
C ASP A 70 8.83 -2.78 -38.76
N ALA A 71 7.60 -3.29 -38.83
CA ALA A 71 6.98 -4.12 -39.88
C ALA A 71 7.47 -5.58 -40.03
N GLY A 72 6.51 -6.50 -40.25
CA GLY A 72 6.80 -7.95 -40.39
C GLY A 72 5.59 -8.90 -40.40
N THR A 73 4.53 -8.59 -41.15
CA THR A 73 3.32 -9.45 -41.26
C THR A 73 3.56 -10.70 -42.13
N THR A 74 3.20 -11.91 -41.66
CA THR A 74 2.38 -12.94 -42.38
C THR A 74 2.18 -14.24 -41.60
N THR A 75 0.90 -14.57 -41.33
CA THR A 75 0.13 -15.76 -41.78
C THR A 75 0.80 -17.13 -42.06
N ASP A 76 0.14 -18.17 -41.51
CA ASP A 76 0.07 -19.60 -41.87
C ASP A 76 1.24 -20.58 -41.62
N CYS A 77 0.84 -21.85 -41.43
CA CYS A 77 1.68 -22.96 -40.97
C CYS A 77 1.38 -24.29 -41.71
N ILE A 78 2.35 -24.84 -42.44
CA ILE A 78 2.34 -26.24 -42.94
C ILE A 78 3.77 -26.81 -42.89
N ALA A 79 3.88 -28.11 -42.57
CA ALA A 79 5.10 -28.95 -42.54
C ALA A 79 6.22 -28.46 -41.59
N LEU A 80 6.51 -29.12 -40.46
CA LEU A 80 6.52 -30.57 -40.23
C LEU A 80 5.94 -30.97 -38.86
N GLY A 81 4.94 -31.86 -38.87
CA GLY A 81 5.03 -33.04 -38.00
C GLY A 81 4.60 -32.99 -36.51
N TRP A 82 3.61 -32.17 -36.10
CA TRP A 82 2.61 -32.65 -35.12
C TRP A 82 1.41 -31.71 -34.96
N CYS A 83 0.21 -32.30 -34.83
CA CYS A 83 -1.02 -31.64 -34.38
C CYS A 83 -1.98 -32.69 -33.80
N PRO A 84 -2.36 -32.62 -32.51
CA PRO A 84 -3.47 -33.37 -31.95
C PRO A 84 -4.72 -32.48 -31.85
N SER A 85 -5.76 -32.81 -32.63
CA SER A 85 -7.09 -32.23 -32.45
C SER A 85 -7.93 -33.06 -31.47
N SER A 86 -8.87 -32.37 -30.83
CA SER A 86 -9.99 -32.85 -30.01
C SER A 86 -10.30 -34.36 -29.97
N SER A 87 -10.42 -34.92 -28.76
CA SER A 87 -11.32 -36.05 -28.51
C SER A 87 -12.13 -35.82 -27.22
N THR A 88 -13.44 -35.96 -27.32
CA THR A 88 -14.40 -35.92 -26.20
C THR A 88 -14.77 -37.35 -25.77
N THR A 89 -15.08 -37.58 -24.49
CA THR A 89 -16.33 -38.25 -24.02
C THR A 89 -16.40 -38.52 -22.51
N THR A 90 -17.65 -38.64 -22.03
CA THR A 90 -18.13 -39.40 -20.84
C THR A 90 -17.54 -39.18 -19.45
N SER A 91 -18.24 -38.35 -18.68
CA SER A 91 -19.01 -38.75 -17.49
C SER A 91 -18.55 -39.95 -16.63
N SER A 92 -18.35 -39.69 -15.34
CA SER A 92 -18.64 -40.66 -14.27
C SER A 92 -19.46 -40.00 -13.15
N LYS A 93 -20.67 -40.54 -12.89
CA LYS A 93 -21.61 -40.07 -11.86
C LYS A 93 -21.76 -41.18 -10.83
N SER A 94 -21.33 -40.94 -9.60
CA SER A 94 -21.55 -41.87 -8.48
C SER A 94 -22.73 -41.41 -7.63
N THR A 95 -23.61 -42.33 -7.20
CA THR A 95 -24.81 -42.02 -6.40
C THR A 95 -25.34 -43.27 -5.69
N THR A 96 -25.09 -43.38 -4.37
CA THR A 96 -25.79 -44.28 -3.43
C THR A 96 -25.69 -43.65 -2.03
N THR A 97 -26.75 -43.18 -1.35
CA THR A 97 -27.68 -43.89 -0.41
C THR A 97 -26.98 -44.72 0.70
N THR A 98 -27.47 -44.81 1.96
CA THR A 98 -28.87 -44.76 2.47
C THR A 98 -28.96 -44.52 4.00
N THR A 99 -30.01 -43.81 4.49
CA THR A 99 -30.71 -43.95 5.83
C THR A 99 -29.92 -43.83 7.18
N SER A 100 -30.50 -43.54 8.36
CA SER A 100 -31.90 -43.32 8.85
C SER A 100 -31.96 -42.68 10.28
N LEU A 101 -33.10 -42.03 10.62
CA LEU A 101 -33.92 -42.06 11.88
C LEU A 101 -33.21 -42.16 13.27
N SER A 102 -33.58 -41.51 14.39
CA SER A 102 -34.72 -40.64 14.86
C SER A 102 -34.21 -39.77 16.05
N THR A 103 -34.89 -38.76 16.62
CA THR A 103 -36.01 -38.82 17.61
C THR A 103 -36.40 -37.39 18.06
N SER A 104 -37.49 -37.17 18.82
CA SER A 104 -38.21 -35.88 18.90
C SER A 104 -38.60 -35.36 20.31
N LYS A 105 -38.61 -34.00 20.45
CA LYS A 105 -39.57 -33.15 21.23
C LYS A 105 -39.56 -33.30 22.79
N PRO A 106 -40.01 -32.31 23.62
CA PRO A 106 -40.41 -30.89 23.42
C PRO A 106 -39.34 -29.92 24.01
N THR A 107 -39.51 -28.64 24.40
CA THR A 107 -40.59 -27.60 24.53
C THR A 107 -39.89 -26.20 24.33
N THR A 108 -40.38 -24.96 24.58
CA THR A 108 -41.54 -24.38 25.31
C THR A 108 -42.00 -23.03 24.71
N THR A 109 -43.23 -22.64 25.05
CA THR A 109 -43.92 -21.34 24.89
C THR A 109 -43.21 -20.11 25.50
N THR A 110 -43.16 -18.97 24.78
CA THR A 110 -43.82 -17.67 25.17
C THR A 110 -43.69 -16.57 24.11
N THR A 111 -44.83 -16.16 23.54
CA THR A 111 -45.17 -14.81 23.00
C THR A 111 -46.70 -14.83 22.79
N PRO A 112 -47.46 -13.73 22.99
CA PRO A 112 -47.32 -12.51 22.19
C PRO A 112 -47.47 -11.18 22.95
N THR A 113 -46.82 -10.11 22.46
CA THR A 113 -47.25 -8.72 22.69
C THR A 113 -47.09 -7.93 21.40
N THR A 114 -48.13 -7.20 21.01
CA THR A 114 -48.18 -6.37 19.79
C THR A 114 -47.64 -4.96 20.03
N THR A 115 -46.79 -4.46 19.13
CA THR A 115 -46.44 -3.03 19.06
C THR A 115 -46.61 -2.54 17.61
N PRO A 116 -47.46 -1.53 17.33
CA PRO A 116 -47.62 -1.01 15.97
C PRO A 116 -46.41 -0.19 15.52
N SER A 117 -46.10 -0.24 14.22
CA SER A 117 -45.15 0.69 13.60
C SER A 117 -45.68 2.12 13.65
N SER A 118 -44.84 3.07 14.09
CA SER A 118 -44.99 4.49 13.78
C SER A 118 -43.74 4.98 13.06
N SER A 119 -43.92 5.53 11.86
CA SER A 119 -42.88 6.17 11.07
C SER A 119 -42.80 7.67 11.36
N THR A 120 -41.65 8.28 11.02
CA THR A 120 -41.50 9.66 10.45
C THR A 120 -40.31 10.45 11.02
N SER A 121 -39.78 11.34 10.19
CA SER A 121 -38.80 12.41 10.47
C SER A 121 -37.40 12.01 10.95
N THR A 122 -36.49 11.92 9.97
CA THR A 122 -35.25 12.72 9.94
C THR A 122 -34.79 13.38 11.25
N LYS A 123 -33.70 12.84 11.81
CA LYS A 123 -32.71 13.64 12.54
C LYS A 123 -31.36 13.48 11.85
N THR A 124 -30.71 14.60 11.53
CA THR A 124 -29.32 14.62 11.08
C THR A 124 -28.47 13.92 12.12
N ALA A 125 -27.78 12.85 11.74
CA ALA A 125 -26.91 12.13 12.65
C ALA A 125 -25.68 12.99 12.97
N THR A 126 -25.66 13.62 14.14
CA THR A 126 -24.48 14.30 14.67
C THR A 126 -23.37 13.26 14.81
N GLN A 127 -22.36 13.33 13.94
CA GLN A 127 -21.24 12.40 13.90
C GLN A 127 -20.34 12.60 15.13
N THR A 128 -20.72 12.02 16.28
CA THR A 128 -19.90 12.01 17.49
C THR A 128 -18.73 11.05 17.29
N CYS A 129 -17.57 11.61 16.96
CA CYS A 129 -16.33 10.87 16.81
C CYS A 129 -15.76 10.53 18.21
N PRO A 130 -15.37 9.27 18.49
CA PRO A 130 -15.15 8.80 19.87
C PRO A 130 -13.82 9.21 20.50
N TYR A 131 -12.93 9.86 19.76
CA TYR A 131 -11.62 10.32 20.23
C TYR A 131 -11.13 11.50 19.39
N ALA A 132 -10.23 12.30 19.95
CA ALA A 132 -9.48 13.34 19.24
C ALA A 132 -7.99 13.16 19.56
N ILE A 133 -7.15 13.12 18.53
CA ILE A 133 -5.70 12.98 18.67
C ILE A 133 -5.05 14.38 18.72
N PRO A 134 -4.22 14.70 19.73
CA PRO A 134 -3.16 15.67 19.53
C PRO A 134 -2.15 15.13 18.50
N ARG A 135 -1.41 16.03 17.84
CA ARG A 135 -0.32 15.65 16.91
C ARG A 135 0.91 15.18 17.71
N ALA A 136 0.80 14.02 18.35
CA ALA A 136 1.86 13.44 19.15
C ALA A 136 3.04 12.99 18.29
N THR A 137 4.26 13.28 18.75
CA THR A 137 5.50 12.66 18.28
C THR A 137 5.61 11.25 18.85
N GLY A 138 4.74 10.36 18.39
CA GLY A 138 4.74 8.96 18.79
C GLY A 138 5.87 8.18 18.10
N THR A 139 6.22 7.04 18.67
CA THR A 139 7.30 6.17 18.17
C THR A 139 7.00 5.67 16.74
N PRO A 140 7.75 6.10 15.70
CA PRO A 140 7.44 5.76 14.33
C PRO A 140 7.99 4.39 13.93
N ILE A 141 7.53 3.84 12.81
CA ILE A 141 8.26 2.79 12.08
C ILE A 141 9.17 3.48 11.06
N GLY A 142 10.47 3.24 11.17
CA GLY A 142 11.48 3.71 10.21
C GLY A 142 12.11 2.56 9.44
N ALA A 143 12.64 2.86 8.25
CA ALA A 143 13.46 1.95 7.44
C ALA A 143 14.94 2.05 7.83
N ILE A 144 15.54 0.91 8.19
CA ILE A 144 16.81 0.86 8.92
C ILE A 144 18.01 0.37 8.11
N THR A 145 17.81 -0.13 6.89
CA THR A 145 18.91 -0.69 6.10
C THR A 145 19.75 0.42 5.48
N GLU A 146 20.96 0.60 6.01
CA GLU A 146 21.95 1.60 5.56
C GLU A 146 22.33 1.44 4.08
N GLY A 147 22.73 2.54 3.45
CA GLY A 147 23.06 2.58 2.02
C GLY A 147 21.85 2.50 1.07
N THR A 148 20.63 2.22 1.56
CA THR A 148 19.42 2.26 0.74
C THR A 148 18.88 3.68 0.57
N ALA A 149 18.24 3.96 -0.57
CA ALA A 149 17.61 5.25 -0.87
C ALA A 149 16.40 5.59 0.04
N VAL A 150 16.02 4.69 0.95
CA VAL A 150 14.93 4.86 1.94
C VAL A 150 15.42 4.82 3.39
N TYR A 151 16.73 4.77 3.64
CA TYR A 151 17.27 4.79 5.00
C TYR A 151 16.82 6.05 5.75
N GLY A 152 16.32 5.88 6.98
CA GLY A 152 15.78 6.99 7.78
C GLY A 152 14.45 7.56 7.27
N PHE A 153 13.78 6.90 6.31
CA PHE A 153 12.41 7.26 5.92
C PHE A 153 11.40 6.54 6.82
N TYR A 154 10.22 7.14 6.97
CA TYR A 154 9.20 6.76 7.94
C TYR A 154 7.93 6.24 7.27
N LEU A 155 7.32 5.23 7.89
CA LEU A 155 6.23 4.46 7.31
C LEU A 155 4.87 5.12 7.55
N GLN A 156 4.27 5.57 6.46
CA GLN A 156 3.09 6.40 6.40
C GLN A 156 1.99 5.78 5.52
N ARG A 157 0.82 6.40 5.50
CA ARG A 157 -0.34 6.03 4.69
C ARG A 157 -0.47 7.01 3.52
N ASP A 158 -0.63 6.50 2.31
CA ASP A 158 -1.14 7.33 1.22
C ASP A 158 -2.61 7.68 1.47
N ALA A 159 -2.90 8.98 1.58
CA ALA A 159 -4.23 9.47 1.93
C ALA A 159 -5.32 9.08 0.92
N SER A 160 -4.94 8.88 -0.36
CA SER A 160 -5.84 8.59 -1.48
C SER A 160 -5.97 7.09 -1.75
N THR A 161 -4.88 6.33 -1.73
CA THR A 161 -4.87 4.90 -2.11
C THR A 161 -4.91 3.93 -0.93
N ASN A 162 -4.67 4.42 0.30
CA ASN A 162 -4.44 3.62 1.51
C ASN A 162 -3.21 2.69 1.44
N GLU A 163 -2.34 2.85 0.44
CA GLU A 163 -1.09 2.11 0.33
C GLU A 163 -0.10 2.54 1.42
N VAL A 164 0.80 1.62 1.79
CA VAL A 164 1.91 1.93 2.68
C VAL A 164 3.03 2.58 1.89
N ILE A 165 3.50 3.73 2.37
CA ILE A 165 4.58 4.51 1.75
C ILE A 165 5.67 4.88 2.75
N LEU A 166 6.91 5.00 2.29
CA LEU A 166 8.04 5.59 3.03
C LEU A 166 8.27 7.03 2.56
N ILE A 167 8.36 7.97 3.50
CA ILE A 167 8.70 9.38 3.22
C ILE A 167 9.70 9.94 4.27
N PRO A 168 10.51 10.96 3.93
CA PRO A 168 11.40 11.64 4.87
C PRO A 168 10.61 12.64 5.75
N ASP A 169 9.65 12.13 6.53
CA ASP A 169 8.88 12.89 7.52
C ASP A 169 8.79 12.10 8.84
N PRO A 170 9.52 12.50 9.90
CA PRO A 170 9.52 11.81 11.19
C PRO A 170 8.20 11.92 11.96
N TYR A 171 7.26 12.76 11.52
CA TYR A 171 5.97 12.96 12.19
C TYR A 171 4.95 11.86 11.85
N ALA A 172 5.16 10.65 12.37
CA ALA A 172 4.15 9.61 12.40
C ALA A 172 3.24 9.73 13.65
N PRO A 173 1.95 9.34 13.57
CA PRO A 173 1.15 9.09 14.76
C PRO A 173 1.73 7.92 15.57
N GLU A 174 1.44 7.87 16.87
CA GLU A 174 1.84 6.75 17.72
C GLU A 174 1.30 5.40 17.21
N ILE A 175 2.21 4.44 17.06
CA ILE A 175 1.92 3.10 16.53
C ILE A 175 1.78 2.13 17.70
N SER A 176 0.56 1.64 17.90
CA SER A 176 0.26 0.56 18.83
C SER A 176 0.65 -0.78 18.20
N TYR A 177 1.42 -1.57 18.94
CA TYR A 177 1.91 -2.88 18.52
C TYR A 177 1.49 -3.93 19.56
N SER A 178 0.66 -4.89 19.15
CA SER A 178 0.24 -6.02 20.00
C SER A 178 -0.38 -7.13 19.12
N GLY A 179 0.46 -7.85 18.37
CA GLY A 179 0.04 -8.88 17.39
C GLY A 179 -0.60 -8.31 16.12
N SER A 180 -1.43 -7.28 16.26
CA SER A 180 -1.76 -6.33 15.19
C SER A 180 -0.92 -5.06 15.33
N ILE A 181 -0.76 -4.33 14.23
CA ILE A 181 -0.14 -3.02 14.18
C ILE A 181 -1.21 -2.03 13.73
N TYR A 182 -1.43 -0.99 14.52
CA TYR A 182 -2.37 0.06 14.17
C TYR A 182 -1.96 1.41 14.76
N ARG A 183 -2.50 2.48 14.21
CA ARG A 183 -2.36 3.83 14.75
C ARG A 183 -3.71 4.53 14.79
N MET A 184 -3.80 5.60 15.56
CA MET A 184 -4.93 6.52 15.48
C MET A 184 -4.68 7.53 14.36
N GLU A 185 -5.65 7.73 13.47
CA GLU A 185 -5.56 8.69 12.36
C GLU A 185 -6.93 9.34 12.13
N TYR A 186 -6.95 10.61 11.72
CA TYR A 186 -8.19 11.27 11.28
C TYR A 186 -8.56 10.80 9.87
N VAL A 187 -9.75 10.20 9.71
CA VAL A 187 -10.19 9.60 8.46
C VAL A 187 -11.52 10.23 8.01
N GLY A 188 -11.47 11.01 6.93
CA GLY A 188 -12.63 11.65 6.31
C GLY A 188 -12.29 13.01 5.71
N THR A 189 -13.09 13.46 4.73
CA THR A 189 -12.88 14.74 4.00
C THR A 189 -12.98 15.99 4.87
N THR A 190 -13.61 15.89 6.04
CA THR A 190 -13.74 16.98 7.02
C THR A 190 -12.79 16.85 8.21
N GLY A 191 -11.89 15.85 8.23
CA GLY A 191 -10.83 15.71 9.23
C GLY A 191 -11.27 15.42 10.67
N ASN A 192 -12.57 15.27 10.97
CA ASN A 192 -13.07 15.28 12.35
C ASN A 192 -13.11 13.91 13.05
N CYS A 193 -13.03 12.78 12.32
CA CYS A 193 -13.27 11.45 12.89
C CYS A 193 -12.01 10.61 12.99
N VAL A 194 -11.53 10.40 14.22
CA VAL A 194 -10.44 9.47 14.50
C VAL A 194 -10.89 8.03 14.34
N SER A 195 -10.10 7.26 13.60
CA SER A 195 -10.26 5.82 13.39
C SER A 195 -8.99 5.08 13.78
N ARG A 196 -9.10 3.81 14.16
CA ARG A 196 -7.93 2.92 14.19
C ARG A 196 -7.60 2.52 12.76
N VAL A 197 -6.40 2.83 12.29
CA VAL A 197 -5.95 2.45 10.95
C VAL A 197 -4.94 1.32 11.10
N TYR A 198 -5.27 0.14 10.57
CA TYR A 198 -4.52 -1.11 10.76
C TYR A 198 -3.58 -1.37 9.59
N LEU A 199 -2.35 -1.79 9.89
CA LEU A 199 -1.38 -2.24 8.90
C LEU A 199 -1.66 -3.71 8.55
N ASN A 200 -2.23 -3.92 7.37
CA ASN A 200 -2.66 -5.24 6.89
C ASN A 200 -1.83 -5.72 5.70
N ILE A 201 -1.60 -7.04 5.67
CA ILE A 201 -1.01 -7.78 4.56
C ILE A 201 -2.15 -8.24 3.64
N TYR A 202 -2.02 -7.92 2.35
CA TYR A 202 -2.92 -8.31 1.27
C TYR A 202 -2.18 -9.18 0.25
N GLN A 203 -2.87 -10.17 -0.30
CA GLN A 203 -2.36 -10.97 -1.40
C GLN A 203 -2.15 -10.09 -2.65
N SER A 204 -0.93 -10.10 -3.21
CA SER A 204 -0.64 -9.47 -4.50
C SER A 204 -1.34 -10.19 -5.65
N ALA A 205 -1.55 -9.49 -6.76
CA ALA A 205 -2.11 -10.03 -7.99
C ALA A 205 -1.05 -10.02 -9.12
N PRO A 206 -0.78 -11.13 -9.83
CA PRO A 206 -1.31 -12.48 -9.58
C PRO A 206 -0.85 -13.06 -8.23
N SER A 207 -1.62 -14.05 -7.73
CA SER A 207 -1.41 -14.62 -6.39
C SER A 207 -0.08 -15.37 -6.21
N THR A 208 0.53 -15.79 -7.32
CA THR A 208 1.83 -16.46 -7.39
C THR A 208 3.01 -15.57 -6.99
N LEU A 209 2.84 -14.24 -6.97
CA LEU A 209 3.93 -13.30 -6.65
C LEU A 209 4.45 -13.49 -5.23
N SER A 210 5.76 -13.63 -5.12
CA SER A 210 6.51 -13.75 -3.86
C SER A 210 6.82 -12.40 -3.18
N TYR A 211 5.99 -11.39 -3.42
CA TYR A 211 5.81 -10.23 -2.55
C TYR A 211 4.32 -10.02 -2.24
N LYS A 212 3.98 -9.40 -1.11
CA LYS A 212 2.60 -9.16 -0.66
C LYS A 212 2.35 -7.66 -0.46
N GLN A 213 1.18 -7.17 -0.86
CA GLN A 213 0.83 -5.75 -0.72
C GLN A 213 0.59 -5.40 0.75
N LEU A 214 1.04 -4.22 1.18
CA LEU A 214 0.69 -3.67 2.48
C LEU A 214 -0.26 -2.49 2.30
N LYS A 215 -1.32 -2.43 3.12
CA LYS A 215 -2.25 -1.28 3.16
C LYS A 215 -2.63 -0.93 4.59
N TRP A 216 -2.85 0.37 4.79
CA TRP A 216 -3.34 0.97 6.03
C TRP A 216 -4.87 1.11 5.97
N SER A 217 -5.59 0.16 6.55
CA SER A 217 -7.06 0.05 6.41
C SER A 217 -7.79 0.67 7.62
N PRO A 218 -8.59 1.73 7.45
CA PRO A 218 -9.38 2.32 8.53
C PRO A 218 -10.44 1.35 9.07
N ASN A 219 -10.46 1.17 10.39
CA ASN A 219 -11.38 0.36 11.18
C ASN A 219 -11.47 -1.14 10.79
N ILE A 220 -10.57 -1.63 9.93
CA ILE A 220 -10.55 -2.99 9.40
C ILE A 220 -9.20 -3.62 9.73
N GLY A 221 -9.13 -4.31 10.87
CA GLY A 221 -7.99 -5.17 11.22
C GLY A 221 -8.23 -6.57 10.69
N MET A 222 -7.34 -7.05 9.80
CA MET A 222 -7.35 -8.42 9.25
C MET A 222 -6.05 -9.16 9.58
N THR A 223 -4.93 -8.45 9.70
CA THR A 223 -3.62 -9.03 10.04
C THR A 223 -3.33 -8.88 11.53
N PHE A 224 -3.35 -10.01 12.22
CA PHE A 224 -2.98 -10.17 13.63
C PHE A 224 -1.69 -11.00 13.78
N SER A 225 -0.88 -11.00 12.71
CA SER A 225 0.24 -11.91 12.45
C SER A 225 1.61 -11.24 12.63
N TRP A 226 1.69 -10.12 13.36
CA TRP A 226 2.93 -9.37 13.58
C TRP A 226 3.61 -9.81 14.90
N ASN A 227 4.94 -9.97 14.89
CA ASN A 227 5.72 -10.44 16.05
C ASN A 227 5.74 -9.36 17.14
N ALA A 228 5.18 -9.64 18.33
CA ALA A 228 4.79 -8.64 19.33
C ALA A 228 5.93 -7.86 20.03
N ASP A 229 7.21 -8.13 19.72
CA ASP A 229 8.36 -7.41 20.29
C ASP A 229 8.70 -6.15 19.45
N PRO A 230 8.47 -4.93 19.97
CA PRO A 230 8.78 -3.69 19.27
C PRO A 230 10.28 -3.35 19.24
N SER A 231 11.13 -4.07 19.99
CA SER A 231 12.58 -3.86 20.03
C SER A 231 13.30 -4.48 18.83
N GLN A 232 12.65 -5.41 18.12
CA GLN A 232 13.21 -6.12 16.96
C GLN A 232 12.88 -5.40 15.65
N VAL A 233 13.34 -5.98 14.54
CA VAL A 233 12.82 -5.65 13.21
C VAL A 233 11.36 -6.10 13.10
N LEU A 234 10.58 -5.33 12.35
CA LEU A 234 9.19 -5.61 12.04
C LEU A 234 9.07 -6.95 11.32
N GLN A 235 8.46 -7.94 11.96
CA GLN A 235 8.47 -9.32 11.46
C GLN A 235 7.06 -9.94 11.50
N THR A 236 6.72 -10.76 10.52
CA THR A 236 5.53 -11.62 10.58
C THR A 236 5.81 -12.92 11.33
N VAL A 237 4.82 -13.46 12.03
CA VAL A 237 4.93 -14.78 12.66
C VAL A 237 4.48 -15.89 11.70
N ALA A 238 5.20 -17.02 11.69
CA ALA A 238 4.79 -18.20 10.93
C ALA A 238 3.53 -18.88 11.51
N THR A 239 3.29 -18.71 12.82
CA THR A 239 2.16 -19.28 13.54
C THR A 239 1.60 -18.25 14.52
N ASN A 240 0.27 -18.07 14.55
CA ASN A 240 -0.43 -17.22 15.52
C ASN A 240 -1.56 -18.01 16.17
N ASN A 241 -1.62 -18.03 17.52
CA ASN A 241 -2.63 -18.77 18.29
C ASN A 241 -2.81 -20.25 17.88
N GLY A 242 -1.72 -20.91 17.47
CA GLY A 242 -1.72 -22.30 16.99
C GLY A 242 -2.02 -22.50 15.51
N PHE A 243 -2.45 -21.46 14.78
CA PHE A 243 -2.72 -21.51 13.34
C PHE A 243 -1.50 -21.08 12.53
N THR A 244 -1.11 -21.85 11.52
CA THR A 244 -0.08 -21.46 10.55
C THR A 244 -0.56 -20.29 9.70
N MET A 245 0.28 -19.29 9.49
CA MET A 245 -0.02 -18.10 8.70
C MET A 245 0.36 -18.31 7.24
N ASN A 246 -0.56 -18.01 6.31
CA ASN A 246 -0.38 -18.16 4.86
C ASN A 246 0.83 -17.41 4.26
N TRP A 247 1.40 -16.46 5.02
CA TRP A 247 2.54 -15.64 4.61
C TRP A 247 3.88 -16.16 5.13
N GLY A 248 3.91 -17.06 6.12
CA GLY A 248 5.14 -17.43 6.82
C GLY A 248 5.73 -16.30 7.70
N ALA A 249 6.99 -16.49 8.12
CA ALA A 249 7.74 -15.49 8.89
C ALA A 249 8.74 -14.75 8.00
N HIS A 250 8.59 -13.43 7.89
CA HIS A 250 9.43 -12.54 7.09
C HIS A 250 9.64 -11.20 7.80
N ASP A 251 10.86 -10.67 7.73
CA ASP A 251 11.35 -9.41 8.28
C ASP A 251 11.81 -8.40 7.21
N TRP A 252 11.89 -8.85 5.95
CA TRP A 252 12.32 -8.03 4.81
C TRP A 252 11.15 -7.43 4.04
N PHE A 253 11.33 -6.17 3.66
CA PHE A 253 10.36 -5.39 2.91
C PHE A 253 10.97 -4.86 1.63
N LEU A 254 10.20 -4.92 0.55
CA LEU A 254 10.58 -4.37 -0.74
C LEU A 254 9.97 -2.98 -0.87
N SER A 255 10.80 -1.95 -0.97
CA SER A 255 10.40 -0.56 -1.13
C SER A 255 10.63 -0.11 -2.57
N CYS A 256 9.55 0.18 -3.30
CA CYS A 256 9.58 0.49 -4.73
C CYS A 256 9.16 1.92 -5.04
N LEU A 257 9.94 2.64 -5.84
CA LEU A 257 9.59 3.99 -6.30
C LEU A 257 8.52 3.89 -7.40
N GLN A 258 7.30 4.36 -7.09
CA GLN A 258 6.14 4.32 -7.99
C GLN A 258 5.40 5.67 -7.94
N GLY A 259 5.49 6.45 -9.02
CA GLY A 259 4.84 7.76 -9.13
C GLY A 259 5.30 8.73 -8.04
N GLY A 260 6.62 8.92 -7.88
CA GLY A 260 7.22 9.79 -6.86
C GLY A 260 7.07 9.31 -5.41
N LYS A 261 6.64 8.06 -5.16
CA LYS A 261 6.42 7.53 -3.80
C LYS A 261 7.05 6.16 -3.62
N TRP A 262 7.75 5.94 -2.50
CA TRP A 262 8.31 4.65 -2.12
C TRP A 262 7.23 3.76 -1.50
N LYS A 263 6.55 2.94 -2.30
CA LYS A 263 5.55 1.98 -1.82
C LYS A 263 6.19 0.75 -1.21
N VAL A 264 5.63 0.25 -0.11
CA VAL A 264 6.19 -0.88 0.65
C VAL A 264 5.38 -2.15 0.44
N TYR A 265 6.10 -3.25 0.19
CA TYR A 265 5.58 -4.61 0.08
C TYR A 265 6.30 -5.51 1.07
N LEU A 266 5.63 -6.52 1.62
CA LEU A 266 6.31 -7.59 2.38
C LEU A 266 6.98 -8.53 1.38
N GLN A 267 8.28 -8.80 1.55
CA GLN A 267 9.04 -9.66 0.66
C GLN A 267 8.95 -11.12 1.15
N THR A 268 8.32 -11.99 0.37
CA THR A 268 8.13 -13.42 0.68
C THR A 268 8.88 -14.32 -0.32
N GLY A 269 9.99 -13.82 -0.87
CA GLY A 269 10.78 -14.43 -1.94
C GLY A 269 11.50 -13.40 -2.81
N THR A 270 11.60 -13.64 -4.12
CA THR A 270 12.48 -12.91 -5.05
C THR A 270 11.76 -12.02 -6.07
N ASP A 271 10.44 -12.07 -6.17
CA ASP A 271 9.69 -11.27 -7.14
C ASP A 271 9.72 -9.77 -6.79
N VAL A 272 9.73 -8.94 -7.83
CA VAL A 272 9.77 -7.48 -7.75
C VAL A 272 8.72 -6.92 -8.72
N PRO A 273 7.95 -5.86 -8.36
CA PRO A 273 7.06 -5.19 -9.31
C PRO A 273 7.81 -4.76 -10.58
N ALA A 274 7.26 -5.09 -11.76
CA ALA A 274 7.94 -4.87 -13.02
C ALA A 274 8.06 -3.38 -13.38
N GLY A 275 9.18 -2.99 -14.00
CA GLY A 275 9.39 -1.66 -14.59
C GLY A 275 9.66 -0.53 -13.58
N VAL A 276 9.92 -0.84 -12.31
CA VAL A 276 10.14 0.16 -11.24
C VAL A 276 11.39 -0.16 -10.42
N THR A 277 12.08 0.88 -9.93
CA THR A 277 13.25 0.72 -9.07
C THR A 277 12.81 0.35 -7.65
N CYS A 278 13.35 -0.73 -7.10
CA CYS A 278 13.06 -1.19 -5.74
C CYS A 278 14.34 -1.47 -4.95
N VAL A 279 14.28 -1.28 -3.63
CA VAL A 279 15.33 -1.63 -2.66
C VAL A 279 14.73 -2.50 -1.55
N SER A 280 15.43 -3.55 -1.13
CA SER A 280 15.06 -4.31 0.06
C SER A 280 15.52 -3.56 1.30
N THR A 281 14.67 -3.48 2.32
CA THR A 281 14.95 -2.82 3.60
C THR A 281 14.27 -3.57 4.74
N GLN A 282 14.88 -3.56 5.92
CA GLN A 282 14.21 -3.91 7.16
C GLN A 282 13.53 -2.66 7.74
N LEU A 283 12.42 -2.89 8.44
CA LEU A 283 11.65 -1.85 9.14
C LEU A 283 11.74 -2.08 10.64
N LYS A 284 11.68 -1.04 11.47
CA LYS A 284 11.71 -1.17 12.94
C LYS A 284 10.94 -0.05 13.64
N LEU A 285 10.31 -0.37 14.78
CA LEU A 285 9.71 0.62 15.67
C LEU A 285 10.81 1.40 16.39
N GLY A 286 10.70 2.72 16.43
CA GLY A 286 11.58 3.57 17.24
C GLY A 286 12.93 3.90 16.64
N LEU A 287 13.07 3.83 15.31
CA LEU A 287 14.17 4.54 14.64
C LEU A 287 13.88 6.05 14.61
N VAL A 288 13.97 6.71 15.77
CA VAL A 288 14.40 8.12 15.77
C VAL A 288 15.88 8.05 15.43
N VAL A 289 16.26 8.46 14.21
CA VAL A 289 17.68 8.60 13.86
C VAL A 289 18.27 9.63 14.82
N ALA A 290 19.34 9.27 15.54
CA ALA A 290 19.92 10.13 16.56
C ALA A 290 20.40 11.47 15.96
N GLU A 291 20.24 12.54 16.74
CA GLU A 291 20.69 13.91 16.42
C GLU A 291 22.23 14.02 16.39
#